data_AF-Q4TAC8-F1
#
_entry.id   AF-Q4TAC8-F1
#
_cell.length_a   1.000
_cell.length_b   1.000
_cell.length_c   1.000
_cell.angle_alpha   90.00
_cell.angle_beta   90.00
_cell.angle_gamma   90.00
#
_symmetry.space_group_name_H-M   'P 1'
#
loop_
_entity.id
_entity.type
_entity.pdbx_description
1 polymer ?
#
loop_
_entity_poly.entity_id
_entity_poly.type
_entity_poly.pdbx_seq_one_letter_code
_entity_poly.pdbx_strand_id
1 'polypeptide(L)'
;MKDGKILTSDVDYVDVWKGMEALQASGKVKSIGVSNFSILQLKRLLSKCKVPPAVNQVELHPYMAQRDMIEFCKSKKIALIAFSPFGSPGRPSEILNGYSDPHRILEDPVVAEIAKKHKRSPAQVRCC
;
A
#
# COMPACT_ATOMS: atom_id res chain seq x y z
N MET A 1 -8.47 -21.40 0.19
CA MET A 1 -9.71 -21.90 -0.43
C MET A 1 -9.79 -23.39 -0.17
N LYS A 2 -10.92 -23.88 0.35
CA LYS A 2 -11.22 -25.31 0.39
C LYS A 2 -12.54 -25.47 -0.35
N ASP A 3 -12.59 -26.35 -1.35
CA ASP A 3 -13.79 -26.60 -2.16
C ASP A 3 -14.39 -25.34 -2.82
N GLY A 4 -13.53 -24.45 -3.32
CA GLY A 4 -13.95 -23.22 -4.01
C GLY A 4 -14.53 -22.12 -3.11
N LYS A 5 -14.63 -22.33 -1.79
CA LYS A 5 -15.08 -21.32 -0.84
C LYS A 5 -13.89 -20.56 -0.24
N ILE A 6 -14.08 -19.25 -0.08
CA ILE A 6 -13.16 -18.38 0.67
C ILE A 6 -13.23 -18.85 2.12
N LEU A 7 -12.06 -19.22 2.67
CA LEU A 7 -11.94 -19.55 4.08
C LEU A 7 -11.80 -18.24 4.83
N THR A 8 -12.81 -17.90 5.62
CA THR A 8 -12.77 -16.78 6.56
C THR A 8 -12.40 -17.30 7.95
N SER A 9 -11.89 -16.41 8.79
CA SER A 9 -11.54 -16.70 10.17
C SER A 9 -12.07 -15.56 11.04
N ASP A 10 -12.50 -15.88 12.25
CA ASP A 10 -12.96 -14.90 13.24
C ASP A 10 -11.79 -14.25 14.02
N VAL A 11 -10.55 -14.55 13.61
CA VAL A 11 -9.35 -14.00 14.24
C VAL A 11 -9.21 -12.51 13.95
N ASP A 12 -9.13 -11.71 15.01
CA ASP A 12 -8.90 -10.28 14.91
C ASP A 12 -7.45 -9.97 14.53
N TYR A 13 -7.25 -9.04 13.60
CA TYR A 13 -5.92 -8.61 13.16
C TYR A 13 -5.07 -8.01 14.30
N VAL A 14 -5.68 -7.52 15.38
CA VAL A 14 -4.95 -7.06 16.58
C VAL A 14 -4.32 -8.23 17.32
N ASP A 15 -4.96 -9.40 17.37
CA ASP A 15 -4.39 -10.60 17.99
C ASP A 15 -3.26 -11.18 17.14
N VAL A 16 -3.41 -11.11 15.80
CA VAL A 16 -2.31 -11.41 14.88
C VAL A 16 -1.12 -10.49 15.14
N TRP A 17 -1.35 -9.19 15.37
CA TRP A 17 -0.28 -8.24 15.65
C TRP A 17 0.50 -8.57 16.92
N LYS A 18 -0.15 -9.05 17.99
CA LYS A 18 0.56 -9.53 19.19
C LYS A 18 1.51 -10.68 18.87
N GLY A 19 1.11 -11.57 17.96
CA GLY A 19 1.98 -12.62 17.43
C GLY A 19 3.18 -12.04 16.67
N MET A 20 2.96 -11.01 15.84
CA MET A 20 4.04 -10.30 15.12
C MET A 20 5.03 -9.63 16.08
N GLU A 21 4.54 -9.03 17.17
CA GLU A 21 5.38 -8.45 18.22
C GLU A 21 6.24 -9.53 18.91
N ALA A 22 5.67 -10.70 19.19
CA ALA A 22 6.42 -11.83 19.75
C ALA A 22 7.51 -12.34 18.78
N LEU A 23 7.23 -12.36 17.47
CA LEU A 23 8.23 -12.72 16.45
C LEU A 23 9.39 -11.73 16.44
N GLN A 24 9.10 -10.43 16.55
CA GLN A 24 10.16 -9.41 16.62
C GLN A 24 10.98 -9.54 17.91
N ALA A 25 10.31 -9.72 19.06
CA ALA A 25 10.98 -9.92 20.35
C ALA A 25 11.87 -11.17 20.36
N SER A 26 11.49 -12.21 19.62
CA SER A 26 12.30 -13.43 19.45
C SER A 26 13.55 -13.24 18.59
N GLY A 27 13.73 -12.08 17.96
CA GLY A 27 14.86 -11.78 17.06
C GLY A 27 14.76 -12.41 15.67
N LYS A 28 13.66 -13.15 15.38
CA LYS A 28 13.44 -13.80 14.07
C LYS A 28 13.15 -12.80 12.95
N VAL A 29 12.60 -11.64 13.30
CA VAL A 29 12.34 -10.54 12.36
C VAL A 29 12.86 -9.23 12.92
N LYS A 30 13.39 -8.37 12.05
CA LYS A 30 13.96 -7.07 12.46
C LYS A 30 12.86 -6.02 12.67
N SER A 31 11.91 -5.95 11.74
CA SER A 31 10.81 -4.99 11.73
C SER A 31 9.52 -5.67 11.31
N ILE A 32 8.40 -5.15 11.80
CA ILE A 32 7.06 -5.61 11.48
C ILE A 32 6.24 -4.44 10.93
N GLY A 33 5.30 -4.74 10.03
CA GLY A 33 4.47 -3.76 9.34
C GLY A 33 3.18 -4.39 8.84
N VAL A 34 2.31 -3.56 8.29
CA VAL A 34 1.01 -3.96 7.74
C VAL A 34 0.93 -3.64 6.25
N SER A 35 -0.05 -4.22 5.56
CA SER A 35 -0.35 -3.95 4.15
C SER A 35 -1.85 -3.86 3.96
N ASN A 36 -2.31 -2.91 3.14
CA ASN A 36 -3.72 -2.61 2.87
C ASN A 36 -4.54 -2.19 4.10
N PHE A 37 -3.92 -1.57 5.10
CA PHE A 37 -4.64 -1.06 6.26
C PHE A 37 -5.17 0.35 6.00
N SER A 38 -6.45 0.55 6.30
CA SER A 38 -7.08 1.87 6.36
C SER A 38 -6.64 2.68 7.58
N ILE A 39 -6.86 4.00 7.57
CA ILE A 39 -6.56 4.89 8.70
C ILE A 39 -7.31 4.44 9.97
N LEU A 40 -8.56 3.98 9.83
CA LEU A 40 -9.35 3.49 10.97
C LEU A 40 -8.72 2.23 11.59
N GLN A 41 -8.30 1.28 10.75
CA GLN A 41 -7.62 0.08 11.22
C GLN A 41 -6.26 0.41 11.88
N LEU A 42 -5.50 1.32 11.29
CA LEU A 42 -4.24 1.80 11.88
C LEU A 42 -4.46 2.49 13.23
N LYS A 43 -5.46 3.37 13.36
CA LYS A 43 -5.82 4.01 14.64
C LYS A 43 -6.15 2.98 15.71
N ARG A 44 -6.98 1.98 15.36
CA ARG A 44 -7.33 0.88 16.26
C ARG A 44 -6.10 0.06 16.66
N LEU A 45 -5.22 -0.24 15.71
CA LEU A 45 -3.98 -0.98 15.99
C LEU A 45 -3.05 -0.19 16.92
N LEU A 46 -2.79 1.09 16.60
CA LEU A 46 -1.93 1.97 17.38
C LEU A 46 -2.42 2.17 18.82
N SER A 47 -3.73 2.06 19.06
CA SER A 47 -4.29 2.14 20.42
C SER A 47 -4.03 0.89 21.28
N LYS A 48 -3.63 -0.23 20.67
CA LYS A 48 -3.52 -1.54 21.33
C LYS A 48 -2.14 -2.19 21.22
N CYS A 49 -1.32 -1.81 20.24
CA CYS A 49 0.00 -2.38 20.04
C CYS A 49 1.02 -1.84 21.05
N LYS A 50 2.00 -2.69 21.40
CA LYS A 50 3.21 -2.29 22.13
C LYS A 50 4.28 -1.76 21.17
N VAL A 51 4.40 -2.41 20.01
CA VAL A 51 5.30 -1.98 18.94
C VAL A 51 4.46 -1.44 17.78
N PRO A 52 4.58 -0.14 17.44
CA PRO A 52 3.87 0.41 16.29
C PRO A 52 4.40 -0.20 14.98
N PRO A 53 3.55 -0.35 13.95
CA PRO A 53 3.99 -0.82 12.64
C PRO A 53 5.05 0.12 12.07
N ALA A 54 6.17 -0.42 11.64
CA ALA A 54 7.21 0.36 10.99
C ALA A 54 6.77 0.84 9.59
N VAL A 55 5.91 0.05 8.93
CA VAL A 55 5.46 0.26 7.57
C VAL A 55 3.96 0.01 7.43
N ASN A 56 3.29 0.80 6.59
CA ASN A 56 2.05 0.40 5.92
C ASN A 56 2.32 0.36 4.41
N GLN A 57 2.03 -0.77 3.75
CA GLN A 57 2.16 -0.90 2.29
C GLN A 57 0.78 -0.80 1.64
N VAL A 58 0.57 0.13 0.70
CA VAL A 58 -0.75 0.37 0.08
C VAL A 58 -0.64 0.65 -1.42
N GLU A 59 -1.73 0.48 -2.16
CA GLU A 59 -1.80 0.90 -3.56
C GLU A 59 -1.71 2.42 -3.62
N LEU A 60 -0.68 2.94 -4.29
CA LEU A 60 -0.48 4.38 -4.32
C LEU A 60 0.13 4.80 -5.66
N HIS A 61 -0.56 5.70 -6.33
CA HIS A 61 -0.19 6.25 -7.62
C HIS A 61 -0.93 7.57 -7.88
N PRO A 62 -0.60 8.36 -8.93
CA PRO A 62 -1.23 9.65 -9.19
C PRO A 62 -2.76 9.63 -9.18
N TYR A 63 -3.38 8.58 -9.74
CA TYR A 63 -4.83 8.42 -9.73
C TYR A 63 -5.42 7.79 -8.44
N MET A 64 -4.56 7.37 -7.51
CA MET A 64 -4.93 6.89 -6.17
C MET A 64 -3.92 7.39 -5.14
N ALA A 65 -3.80 8.72 -5.02
CA ALA A 65 -2.73 9.36 -4.27
C ALA A 65 -2.86 9.26 -2.74
N GLN A 66 -4.03 8.84 -2.23
CA GLN A 66 -4.33 8.62 -0.80
C GLN A 66 -3.70 9.67 0.16
N ARG A 67 -3.91 10.97 -0.09
CA ARG A 67 -3.24 12.07 0.64
C ARG A 67 -3.40 11.97 2.17
N ASP A 68 -4.59 11.64 2.64
CA ASP A 68 -4.86 11.48 4.07
C ASP A 68 -4.06 10.33 4.70
N MET A 69 -3.83 9.24 3.94
CA MET A 69 -3.01 8.12 4.38
C MET A 69 -1.54 8.54 4.50
N ILE A 70 -1.03 9.29 3.52
CA ILE A 70 0.34 9.83 3.53
C ILE A 70 0.55 10.67 4.78
N GLU A 71 -0.31 11.66 5.01
CA GLU A 71 -0.16 12.57 6.16
C GLU A 71 -0.36 11.85 7.49
N PHE A 72 -1.32 10.91 7.56
CA PHE A 72 -1.51 10.11 8.77
C PHE A 72 -0.28 9.26 9.10
N CYS A 73 0.24 8.49 8.15
CA CYS A 73 1.43 7.65 8.35
C CYS A 73 2.64 8.50 8.74
N LYS A 74 2.85 9.64 8.06
CA LYS A 74 3.91 10.61 8.39
C LYS A 74 3.79 11.13 9.83
N SER A 75 2.58 11.52 10.26
CA SER A 75 2.34 12.00 11.63
C SER A 75 2.62 10.95 12.72
N LYS A 76 2.51 9.65 12.37
CA LYS A 76 2.74 8.52 13.27
C LYS A 76 4.11 7.88 13.12
N LYS A 77 5.00 8.46 12.29
CA LYS A 77 6.33 7.91 11.96
C LYS A 77 6.25 6.48 11.39
N ILE A 78 5.19 6.19 10.64
CA ILE A 78 5.01 4.95 9.89
C ILE A 78 5.47 5.22 8.45
N ALA A 79 6.39 4.41 7.93
CA ALA A 79 6.79 4.53 6.53
C ALA A 79 5.66 4.00 5.62
N LEU A 80 5.28 4.78 4.62
CA LEU A 80 4.31 4.35 3.62
C LEU A 80 5.06 3.78 2.41
N ILE A 81 4.76 2.53 2.03
CA ILE A 81 5.32 1.90 0.83
C ILE A 81 4.23 1.79 -0.23
N ALA A 82 4.47 2.37 -1.40
CA ALA A 82 3.57 2.26 -2.54
C ALA A 82 3.76 0.90 -3.24
N PHE A 83 2.69 0.14 -3.43
CA PHE A 83 2.64 -0.93 -4.44
C PHE A 83 1.80 -0.48 -5.64
N SER A 84 1.94 -1.21 -6.75
CA SER A 84 1.36 -0.82 -8.05
C SER A 84 1.65 0.64 -8.39
N PRO A 85 2.91 1.11 -8.24
CA PRO A 85 3.24 2.50 -8.54
C PRO A 85 3.05 2.79 -10.01
N PHE A 86 2.82 1.76 -10.86
CA PHE A 86 2.45 1.90 -12.27
C PHE A 86 0.96 1.78 -12.61
N GLY A 87 0.06 1.61 -11.64
CA GLY A 87 -1.37 1.42 -11.89
C GLY A 87 -1.64 0.09 -12.60
N SER A 88 -0.75 -0.89 -12.36
CA SER A 88 -0.83 -2.26 -12.87
C SER A 88 -1.16 -2.37 -14.37
N PRO A 89 -0.26 -1.93 -15.27
CA PRO A 89 -0.51 -1.90 -16.72
C PRO A 89 -0.73 -3.27 -17.37
N GLY A 90 -0.46 -4.37 -16.65
CA GLY A 90 -0.70 -5.74 -17.07
C GLY A 90 -1.95 -6.41 -16.47
N ARG A 91 -2.88 -5.65 -15.86
CA ARG A 91 -4.16 -6.22 -15.41
C ARG A 91 -4.96 -6.73 -16.62
N PRO A 92 -5.55 -7.93 -16.55
CA PRO A 92 -6.44 -8.43 -17.58
C PRO A 92 -7.59 -7.46 -17.86
N SER A 93 -7.98 -7.29 -19.13
CA SER A 93 -9.02 -6.37 -19.56
C SER A 93 -10.38 -6.63 -18.88
N GLU A 94 -10.60 -7.86 -18.45
CA GLU A 94 -11.86 -8.34 -17.84
C GLU A 94 -12.04 -7.81 -16.41
N ILE A 95 -10.96 -7.34 -15.78
CA ILE A 95 -10.98 -6.76 -14.43
C ILE A 95 -10.71 -5.25 -14.44
N LEU A 96 -10.51 -4.63 -15.63
CA LEU A 96 -10.35 -3.20 -15.76
C LEU A 96 -11.71 -2.52 -15.57
N ASN A 97 -11.79 -1.63 -14.59
CA ASN A 97 -13.02 -0.92 -14.28
C ASN A 97 -13.14 0.38 -15.11
N GLY A 98 -13.23 0.23 -16.44
CA GLY A 98 -13.52 1.30 -17.40
C GLY A 98 -12.83 2.65 -17.13
N TYR A 99 -13.59 3.75 -17.16
CA TYR A 99 -13.14 5.14 -16.95
C TYR A 99 -12.32 5.39 -15.65
N SER A 100 -12.42 4.51 -14.67
CA SER A 100 -11.71 4.58 -13.38
C SER A 100 -10.41 3.76 -13.35
N ASP A 101 -10.20 2.87 -14.32
CA ASP A 101 -8.93 2.20 -14.51
C ASP A 101 -8.15 2.99 -15.56
N PRO A 102 -7.12 3.74 -15.13
CA PRO A 102 -6.52 4.71 -16.00
C PRO A 102 -5.78 4.00 -17.12
N HIS A 103 -6.24 4.24 -18.35
CA HIS A 103 -5.49 3.92 -19.55
C HIS A 103 -4.05 4.38 -19.35
N ARG A 104 -3.18 3.40 -19.14
CA ARG A 104 -1.72 3.47 -19.10
C ARG A 104 -1.21 4.83 -18.62
N ILE A 105 -1.12 5.03 -17.31
CA ILE A 105 -0.50 6.24 -16.71
C ILE A 105 0.87 6.61 -17.32
N LEU A 106 1.61 5.64 -17.87
CA LEU A 106 2.88 5.92 -18.57
C LEU A 106 2.69 6.72 -19.88
N GLU A 107 1.48 6.73 -20.43
CA GLU A 107 1.05 7.47 -21.61
C GLU A 107 0.29 8.76 -21.25
N ASP A 108 0.14 9.07 -19.95
CA ASP A 108 -0.50 10.31 -19.51
C ASP A 108 0.30 11.53 -20.02
N PRO A 109 -0.35 12.52 -20.67
CA PRO A 109 0.33 13.66 -21.28
C PRO A 109 1.09 14.51 -20.25
N VAL A 110 0.57 14.66 -19.03
CA VAL A 110 1.24 15.38 -17.94
C VAL A 110 2.51 14.64 -17.52
N VAL A 111 2.44 13.30 -17.42
CA VAL A 111 3.62 12.48 -17.11
C VAL A 111 4.66 12.57 -18.22
N ALA A 112 4.23 12.56 -19.49
CA ALA A 112 5.11 12.70 -20.64
C ALA A 112 5.81 14.08 -20.70
N GLU A 113 5.09 15.16 -20.39
CA GLU A 113 5.66 16.51 -20.32
C GLU A 113 6.71 16.64 -19.21
N ILE A 114 6.43 16.12 -18.02
CA ILE A 114 7.39 16.11 -16.89
C ILE A 114 8.61 15.27 -17.26
N ALA A 115 8.41 14.09 -17.86
CA ALA A 115 9.49 13.21 -18.32
C ALA A 115 10.41 13.93 -19.31
N LYS A 116 9.84 14.63 -20.30
CA LYS A 116 10.59 15.45 -21.27
C LYS A 116 11.35 16.58 -20.59
N LYS A 117 10.72 17.31 -19.67
CA LYS A 117 11.35 18.41 -18.92
C LYS A 117 12.58 17.95 -18.13
N HIS A 118 12.50 16.77 -17.52
CA HIS A 118 13.57 16.23 -16.69
C HIS A 118 14.55 15.30 -17.44
N LYS A 119 14.37 15.09 -18.75
CA LYS A 119 15.14 14.12 -19.56
C LYS A 119 15.14 12.72 -18.93
N ARG A 120 13.99 12.30 -18.43
CA ARG A 120 13.75 10.99 -17.79
C ARG A 120 12.64 10.24 -18.52
N SER A 121 12.49 8.96 -18.25
CA SER A 121 11.33 8.20 -18.74
C SER A 121 10.08 8.48 -17.89
N PRO A 122 8.87 8.32 -18.43
CA PRO A 122 7.62 8.37 -17.65
C PRO A 122 7.63 7.45 -16.42
N ALA A 123 8.29 6.29 -16.54
CA ALA A 123 8.46 5.36 -15.42
C ALA A 123 9.35 5.92 -14.31
N GLN A 124 10.45 6.61 -14.67
CA GLN A 124 11.35 7.25 -13.70
C GLN A 124 10.69 8.42 -12.97
N VAL A 125 9.90 9.23 -13.67
CA VAL A 125 9.12 10.32 -13.06
C VAL A 125 8.16 9.81 -11.99
N ARG A 126 7.71 8.56 -12.13
CA ARG A 126 6.68 7.98 -11.29
C ARG A 126 7.20 7.09 -10.16
N CYS A 127 8.43 6.60 -10.25
CA CYS A 127 9.09 5.85 -9.17
C CYS A 127 9.68 6.73 -8.06
N CYS A 128 9.70 8.06 -8.25
CA CYS A 128 10.16 9.03 -7.26
C CYS A 128 9.00 9.51 -6.39
#